data_AF-A0A359IL24-F1
#
_entry.id   AF-A0A359IL24-F1
#
_cell.length_a   1.000
_cell.length_b   1.000
_cell.length_c   1.000
_cell.angle_alpha   90.00
_cell.angle_beta   90.00
_cell.angle_gamma   90.00
#
_symmetry.space_group_name_H-M   'P 1'
#
loop_
_entity.id
_entity.type
_entity.pdbx_description
1 polymer ?
#
loop_
_entity_poly.entity_id
_entity_poly.type
_entity_poly.pdbx_seq_one_letter_code
_entity_poly.pdbx_strand_id
1 'polypeptide(L)' 'MLKVVVIGAGPAGMMAAGIAAKDGNEVTLLDKNDRLGKKLFITGKGRCNVTNAS' A
#
# COMPACT_ATOMS: atom_id res chain seq x y z
N MET A 1 -1.17 3.31 21.38
CA MET A 1 -0.18 2.79 20.42
C MET A 1 -0.42 1.30 20.26
N LEU A 2 -0.86 0.86 19.08
CA LEU A 2 -1.07 -0.56 18.76
C LEU A 2 0.05 -1.08 17.85
N LYS A 3 0.22 -2.40 17.82
CA LYS A 3 1.03 -3.09 16.82
C LYS A 3 0.14 -3.59 15.70
N VAL A 4 0.42 -3.16 14.47
CA VAL A 4 -0.40 -3.47 13.30
C VAL A 4 0.46 -4.18 12.26
N VAL A 5 -0.01 -5.33 11.77
CA VAL A 5 0.60 -6.04 10.64
C VAL A 5 -0.34 -5.97 9.45
N VAL A 6 0.16 -5.47 8.32
CA VAL A 6 -0.58 -5.41 7.05
C VAL A 6 0.07 -6.40 6.08
N ILE A 7 -0.73 -7.35 5.56
CA ILE A 7 -0.26 -8.38 4.62
C ILE A 7 -0.71 -8.01 3.21
N GLY A 8 0.26 -7.79 2.32
CA GLY A 8 0.09 -7.39 0.93
C GLY A 8 0.32 -5.89 0.73
N ALA A 9 1.44 -5.52 0.10
CA ALA A 9 1.81 -4.16 -0.24
C ALA A 9 1.34 -3.75 -1.65
N GLY A 10 0.08 -4.05 -1.95
CA GLY A 10 -0.65 -3.42 -3.06
C GLY A 10 -1.11 -2.00 -2.70
N PRO A 11 -1.91 -1.34 -3.57
CA PRO A 11 -2.43 0.01 -3.30
C PRO A 11 -3.19 0.09 -1.97
N ALA A 12 -4.09 -0.86 -1.72
CA ALA A 12 -4.89 -0.90 -0.50
C ALA A 12 -4.04 -1.09 0.76
N GLY A 13 -3.08 -2.02 0.74
CA GLY A 13 -2.23 -2.29 1.90
C GLY A 13 -1.26 -1.16 2.21
N MET A 14 -0.68 -0.52 1.20
CA MET A 14 0.16 0.67 1.42
C MET A 14 -0.64 1.83 2.00
N MET A 15 -1.87 2.07 1.52
CA MET A 15 -2.74 3.11 2.08
C MET A 15 -3.17 2.78 3.52
N ALA A 16 -3.58 1.54 3.79
CA ALA A 16 -3.96 1.11 5.14
C ALA A 16 -2.78 1.21 6.13
N ALA A 17 -1.60 0.75 5.75
CA ALA A 17 -0.39 0.86 6.57
C ALA A 17 0.00 2.31 6.82
N GLY A 18 -0.07 3.17 5.80
CA GLY A 18 0.25 4.59 5.91
C GLY A 18 -0.71 5.34 6.84
N ILE A 19 -2.02 5.09 6.76
CA ILE A 19 -3.00 5.69 7.66
C ILE A 19 -2.81 5.19 9.10
N ALA A 20 -2.64 3.88 9.30
CA ALA A 20 -2.41 3.32 10.63
C ALA A 20 -1.14 3.89 11.29
N ALA A 21 -0.07 4.11 10.52
CA ALA A 21 1.16 4.72 11.01
C ALA A 21 0.98 6.21 11.32
N LYS A 22 0.22 6.94 10.48
CA LYS A 22 -0.14 8.34 10.71
C LYS A 22 -0.92 8.53 12.02
N ASP A 23 -1.73 7.54 12.40
CA ASP A 23 -2.48 7.53 13.67
C ASP A 23 -1.62 7.16 14.89
N GLY A 24 -0.29 7.02 14.72
CA GLY A 24 0.66 6.79 15.82
C GLY A 24 0.82 5.32 16.23
N ASN A 25 0.48 4.38 15.35
CA ASN A 25 0.68 2.94 15.60
C ASN A 25 2.05 2.46 15.09
N GLU A 26 2.55 1.38 15.68
CA GLU A 26 3.72 0.64 15.18
C GLU A 26 3.26 -0.30 14.07
N VAL A 27 3.66 -0.04 12.82
CA VAL A 27 3.13 -0.75 11.65
C VAL A 27 4.23 -1.55 10.93
N THR A 28 3.98 -2.83 10.70
CA THR A 28 4.77 -3.69 9.81
C THR A 28 3.97 -4.00 8.55
N LEU A 29 4.49 -3.62 7.37
CA LEU A 29 3.92 -3.96 6.08
C LEU A 29 4.74 -5.09 5.43
N LEU A 30 4.07 -6.18 5.05
CA LEU A 30 4.70 -7.35 4.44
C LEU A 30 4.18 -7.58 3.02
N ASP A 31 5.06 -7.96 2.11
CA ASP A 31 4.70 -8.45 0.78
C ASP A 31 5.62 -9.61 0.40
N LYS A 32 5.10 -10.57 -0.37
CA LYS A 32 5.89 -11.71 -0.85
C LYS A 32 6.80 -11.36 -2.02
N ASN A 33 6.49 -10.27 -2.73
CA ASN A 33 7.20 -9.87 -3.92
C ASN A 33 8.48 -9.10 -3.56
N ASP A 34 9.45 -9.13 -4.48
CA ASP A 34 10.69 -8.37 -4.44
C ASP A 34 10.48 -6.84 -4.49
N ARG A 35 9.31 -6.40 -4.97
CA ARG A 35 8.92 -5.00 -5.05
C ARG A 35 7.46 -4.82 -4.64
N LEU A 36 7.21 -3.82 -3.79
CA LEU A 36 5.86 -3.40 -3.43
C LEU A 36 5.13 -2.86 -4.66
N GLY A 37 3.80 -2.97 -4.69
CA GLY A 37 3.00 -2.38 -5.76
C GLY A 37 3.28 -2.94 -7.15
N LYS A 38 3.82 -4.16 -7.30
CA LYS A 38 4.18 -4.76 -8.60
C LYS A 38 3.05 -4.70 -9.64
N LYS A 39 1.81 -4.93 -9.21
CA LYS A 39 0.61 -4.76 -10.06
C LYS A 39 0.23 -3.29 -10.27
N LEU A 40 0.39 -2.43 -9.27
CA LEU A 40 0.15 -0.99 -9.37
C LEU A 40 1.07 -0.36 -10.42
N PHE A 41 2.34 -0.75 -10.43
CA PHE A 41 3.37 -0.29 -11.36
C PHE A 41 2.96 -0.43 -12.83
N ILE A 42 2.27 -1.50 -13.20
CA ILE A 42 1.86 -1.74 -14.59
C ILE A 42 0.49 -1.12 -14.95
N THR A 43 -0.23 -0.53 -13.99
CA THR A 43 -1.54 0.09 -14.26
C THR A 43 -1.40 1.31 -15.17
N GLY A 44 -2.45 1.64 -15.94
CA GLY A 44 -2.43 2.79 -16.85
C GLY A 44 -1.40 2.69 -17.98
N LYS A 45 -0.99 1.46 -18.34
CA LYS A 45 0.14 1.18 -19.25
C LYS A 45 1.47 1.72 -18.70
N GLY A 46 1.74 1.48 -17.42
CA GLY A 46 2.95 1.96 -16.74
C GLY A 46 2.89 3.40 -16.24
N ARG A 47 1.76 4.10 -16.43
CA ARG A 47 1.58 5.51 -16.02
C ARG A 47 0.92 5.66 -14.65
N CYS A 48 0.51 4.56 -14.02
CA CYS A 48 -0.21 4.55 -12.76
C CYS A 48 -1.55 5.32 -12.85
N ASN A 49 -2.62 4.66 -13.33
CA ASN A 49 -3.94 5.30 -13.35
C ASN A 49 -4.54 5.27 -11.94
N VAL A 50 -4.27 6.31 -11.14
CA VAL A 50 -4.50 6.31 -9.69
C VAL A 50 -5.97 6.47 -9.30
N THR A 51 -6.73 7.30 -10.01
CA THR A 51 -8.10 7.65 -9.64
C THR A 51 -8.89 8.16 -10.85
N ASN A 52 -10.16 8.45 -10.65
CA ASN A 52 -11.05 9.12 -11.60
C ASN A 52 -11.68 10.35 -10.92
N ALA A 53 -11.87 11.45 -11.66
CA ALA A 53 -12.36 12.74 -11.14
C ALA A 53 -13.81 13.06 -11.52
N SER A 54 -14.46 12.17 -12.28
CA SER A 54 -15.83 12.31 -12.77
C SER A 54 -16.84 11.53 -11.94
#